data_AF-A0A6J6JIS5-F1
#
_entry.id   AF-A0A6J6JIS5-F1
#
_cell.length_a   1.000
_cell.length_b   1.000
_cell.length_c   1.000
_cell.angle_alpha   90.00
_cell.angle_beta   90.00
_cell.angle_gamma   90.00
#
_symmetry.space_group_name_H-M   'P 1'
#
loop_
_entity.id
_entity.type
_entity.pdbx_description
1 polymer ?
#
loop_
_entity_poly.entity_id
_entity_poly.type
_entity_poly.pdbx_seq_one_letter_code
_entity_poly.pdbx_strand_id
1 'polypeptide(L)'
;MSGLLTKPAVTVWSNREPRVPFVSLDVSEEAERVTERRLVDPNLSGAGVVIGATVVPGREGDLTTVALVQVDEVRTVVQSHDHAVGQTFMDSDPVGLSVIIGDPGEFTLA
;
A
#
# COMPACT_ATOMS: atom_id res chain seq x y z
N MET A 1 9.37 6.84 -16.76
CA MET A 1 9.20 6.05 -15.53
C MET A 1 7.77 6.30 -15.03
N SER A 2 6.93 5.25 -14.94
CA SER A 2 5.66 5.34 -14.22
C SER A 2 5.98 5.28 -12.72
N GLY A 3 5.26 6.02 -11.86
CA GLY A 3 5.49 6.03 -10.41
C GLY A 3 5.05 4.71 -9.75
N LEU A 4 4.47 4.79 -8.55
CA LEU A 4 3.87 3.65 -7.84
C LEU A 4 2.55 3.22 -8.47
N LEU A 5 2.59 2.63 -9.68
CA LEU A 5 1.41 2.16 -10.44
C LEU A 5 0.32 3.23 -10.68
N THR A 6 0.71 4.51 -10.71
CA THR A 6 -0.25 5.64 -10.69
C THR A 6 -0.85 6.01 -12.04
N LYS A 7 -0.39 5.40 -13.14
CA LYS A 7 -0.79 5.76 -14.51
C LYS A 7 -0.95 4.51 -15.37
N PRO A 8 -2.10 3.80 -15.27
CA PRO A 8 -2.37 2.67 -16.14
C PRO A 8 -2.59 3.15 -17.58
N ALA A 9 -2.04 2.41 -18.54
CA ALA A 9 -2.26 2.63 -19.98
C ALA A 9 -2.38 1.27 -20.67
N VAL A 10 -3.33 1.16 -21.61
CA VAL A 10 -3.61 -0.07 -22.35
C VAL A 10 -3.72 0.24 -23.83
N THR A 11 -3.18 -0.64 -24.67
CA THR A 11 -3.31 -0.56 -26.12
C THR A 11 -3.96 -1.84 -26.66
N VAL A 12 -4.86 -1.69 -27.61
CA VAL A 12 -5.51 -2.80 -28.32
C VAL A 12 -5.15 -2.73 -29.80
N TRP A 13 -4.70 -3.84 -30.38
CA TRP A 13 -4.34 -3.95 -31.79
C TRP A 13 -5.25 -4.95 -32.52
N SER A 14 -5.58 -4.67 -33.78
CA SER A 14 -6.38 -5.55 -34.64
C SER A 14 -5.94 -5.46 -36.10
N ASN A 15 -6.03 -6.57 -36.83
CA ASN A 15 -5.83 -6.62 -38.28
C ASN A 15 -7.11 -6.33 -39.08
N ARG A 16 -8.24 -6.11 -38.39
CA ARG A 16 -9.50 -5.72 -39.05
C ARG A 16 -9.48 -4.23 -39.32
N GLU A 17 -9.96 -3.84 -40.50
CA GLU A 17 -10.12 -2.43 -40.83
C GLU A 17 -11.07 -1.77 -39.82
N PRO A 18 -10.68 -0.65 -39.20
CA PRO A 18 -11.48 -0.03 -38.16
C PRO A 18 -12.71 0.63 -38.78
N ARG A 19 -13.88 0.46 -38.14
CA ARG A 19 -15.12 1.13 -38.58
C ARG A 19 -15.04 2.66 -38.43
N VAL A 20 -14.18 3.15 -37.54
CA VAL A 20 -13.94 4.57 -37.27
C VAL A 20 -12.42 4.77 -37.13
N PRO A 21 -11.79 5.75 -37.83
CA PRO A 21 -10.33 5.90 -37.83
C PRO A 21 -9.71 6.18 -36.46
N PHE A 22 -10.44 6.86 -35.57
CA PHE A 22 -10.00 7.19 -34.22
C PHE A 22 -11.21 7.37 -33.30
N VAL A 23 -11.08 6.93 -32.05
CA VAL A 23 -12.06 7.13 -30.98
C VAL A 23 -11.32 7.59 -29.74
N SER A 24 -11.80 8.67 -29.13
CA SER A 24 -11.35 9.12 -27.80
C SER A 24 -12.43 8.78 -26.79
N LEU A 25 -12.03 8.21 -25.66
CA LEU A 25 -12.88 8.00 -24.50
C LEU A 25 -12.27 8.77 -23.34
N ASP A 26 -12.99 9.77 -22.85
CA ASP A 26 -12.64 10.40 -21.57
C ASP A 26 -13.10 9.48 -20.44
N VAL A 27 -12.15 9.05 -19.62
CA VAL A 27 -12.36 8.17 -18.46
C VAL A 27 -12.09 8.89 -17.15
N SER A 28 -11.97 10.22 -17.16
CA SER A 28 -11.58 11.00 -15.98
C SER A 28 -12.57 10.84 -14.82
N GLU A 29 -13.87 10.93 -15.10
CA GLU A 29 -14.92 10.75 -14.09
C GLU A 29 -14.93 9.32 -13.50
N GLU A 30 -14.75 8.32 -14.36
CA GLU A 30 -14.66 6.92 -13.93
C GLU A 30 -13.43 6.72 -13.03
N ALA A 31 -12.28 7.26 -13.44
CA ALA A 31 -11.04 7.19 -12.71
C ALA A 31 -11.16 7.85 -11.33
N GLU A 32 -11.77 9.03 -11.24
CA GLU A 32 -12.01 9.72 -9.97
C GLU A 32 -12.90 8.89 -9.04
N ARG A 33 -13.98 8.30 -9.55
CA ARG A 33 -14.88 7.46 -8.76
C ARG A 33 -14.20 6.20 -8.20
N VAL A 34 -13.38 5.52 -9.00
CA VAL A 34 -12.71 4.28 -8.56
C VAL A 34 -11.45 4.54 -7.73
N THR A 35 -10.98 5.79 -7.66
CA THR A 35 -9.81 6.20 -6.86
C THR A 35 -10.18 7.09 -5.68
N GLU A 36 -11.38 6.88 -5.13
CA GLU A 36 -11.86 7.59 -3.95
C GLU A 36 -10.81 7.59 -2.83
N ARG A 37 -10.53 8.78 -2.29
CA ARG A 37 -9.48 8.99 -1.31
C ARG A 37 -9.86 8.38 0.03
N ARG A 38 -8.91 7.72 0.67
CA ARG A 38 -9.04 7.24 2.05
C ARG A 38 -8.44 8.27 3.01
N LEU A 39 -9.00 8.35 4.22
CA LEU A 39 -8.46 9.16 5.29
C LEU A 39 -7.11 8.59 5.74
N VAL A 40 -6.14 9.49 5.95
CA VAL A 40 -4.80 9.16 6.41
C VAL A 40 -4.44 10.08 7.56
N ASP A 41 -3.96 9.51 8.67
CA ASP A 41 -3.45 10.25 9.82
C ASP A 41 -2.04 9.74 10.18
N PRO A 42 -0.98 10.55 9.97
CA PRO A 42 0.39 10.15 10.30
C PRO A 42 0.64 10.06 11.81
N ASN A 43 -0.22 10.63 12.65
CA ASN A 43 -0.08 10.63 14.10
C ASN A 43 -1.03 9.64 14.80
N LEU A 44 -1.61 8.72 14.02
CA LEU A 44 -2.49 7.68 14.54
C LEU A 44 -1.74 6.83 15.58
N SER A 45 -2.40 6.53 16.70
CA SER A 45 -1.86 5.70 17.78
C SER A 45 -2.93 4.72 18.27
N GLY A 46 -2.49 3.67 18.98
CA GLY A 46 -3.37 2.62 19.50
C GLY A 46 -3.38 1.35 18.66
N ALA A 47 -4.36 0.49 18.91
CA ALA A 47 -4.44 -0.82 18.26
C ALA A 47 -4.96 -0.70 16.82
N GLY A 48 -4.30 -1.39 15.89
CA GLY A 48 -4.67 -1.40 14.47
C GLY A 48 -4.43 -2.74 13.81
N VAL A 49 -4.80 -2.81 12.53
CA VAL A 49 -4.63 -4.01 11.70
C VAL A 49 -3.77 -3.70 10.49
N VAL A 50 -2.81 -4.58 10.20
CA VAL A 50 -1.95 -4.49 9.02
C VAL A 50 -2.76 -4.80 7.76
N ILE A 51 -2.73 -3.91 6.77
CA ILE A 51 -3.42 -4.08 5.46
C ILE A 51 -2.44 -4.16 4.28
N GLY A 52 -1.15 -4.00 4.55
CA GLY A 52 -0.07 -4.19 3.60
C GLY A 52 1.26 -3.90 4.29
N ALA A 53 2.32 -4.61 3.94
CA ALA A 53 3.62 -4.41 4.56
C ALA A 53 4.75 -4.76 3.60
N THR A 54 5.94 -4.28 3.93
CA THR A 54 7.18 -4.71 3.32
C THR A 54 8.26 -4.78 4.39
N VAL A 55 9.20 -5.70 4.23
CA VAL A 55 10.43 -5.74 5.03
C VAL A 55 11.57 -5.32 4.12
N VAL A 56 12.41 -4.41 4.61
CA VAL A 56 13.61 -3.94 3.93
C VAL A 56 14.82 -4.52 4.66
N PRO A 57 15.50 -5.54 4.08
CA PRO A 57 16.73 -6.08 4.64
C PRO A 57 17.88 -5.10 4.45
N GLY A 58 18.57 -4.78 5.53
CA GLY A 58 19.83 -4.03 5.51
C GLY A 58 21.03 -4.93 5.26
N ARG A 59 22.21 -4.30 5.19
CA ARG A 59 23.45 -5.02 4.82
C ARG A 59 24.03 -5.85 5.96
N GLU A 60 23.69 -5.53 7.20
CA GLU A 60 24.25 -6.15 8.40
C GLU A 60 23.27 -7.13 9.06
N GLY A 61 22.21 -7.51 8.32
CA GLY A 61 21.14 -8.37 8.84
C GLY A 61 20.08 -7.61 9.65
N ASP A 62 20.19 -6.29 9.72
CA ASP A 62 19.14 -5.41 10.23
C ASP A 62 17.88 -5.49 9.33
N LEU A 63 16.71 -5.44 9.96
CA LEU A 63 15.43 -5.47 9.26
C LEU A 63 14.64 -4.21 9.59
N THR A 64 14.26 -3.45 8.57
CA THR A 64 13.28 -2.36 8.72
C THR A 64 11.94 -2.84 8.17
N THR A 65 10.97 -2.98 9.05
CA THR A 65 9.61 -3.37 8.67
C THR A 65 8.77 -2.11 8.47
N VAL A 66 8.13 -1.96 7.32
CA VAL A 66 7.19 -0.86 7.04
C VAL A 66 5.82 -1.45 6.83
N ALA A 67 4.82 -0.96 7.56
CA ALA A 67 3.44 -1.43 7.49
C ALA A 67 2.48 -0.28 7.23
N LEU A 68 1.49 -0.54 6.36
CA LEU A 68 0.27 0.24 6.24
C LEU A 68 -0.75 -0.36 7.23
N VAL A 69 -1.15 0.42 8.22
CA VAL A 69 -2.04 -0.01 9.31
C VAL A 69 -3.34 0.77 9.23
N GLN A 70 -4.45 0.11 9.55
CA GLN A 70 -5.78 0.71 9.59
C GLN A 70 -6.36 0.65 11.01
N VAL A 71 -6.94 1.77 11.46
CA VAL A 71 -7.75 1.91 12.69
C VAL A 71 -9.03 2.64 12.31
N ASP A 72 -10.20 2.03 12.54
CA ASP A 72 -11.51 2.63 12.26
C ASP A 72 -11.60 3.37 10.90
N GLU A 73 -11.17 2.70 9.83
CA GLU A 73 -11.10 3.19 8.43
C GLU A 73 -10.03 4.25 8.12
N VAL A 74 -9.36 4.81 9.13
CA VAL A 74 -8.22 5.71 8.97
C VAL A 74 -6.94 4.88 8.80
N ARG A 75 -6.10 5.28 7.84
CA ARG A 75 -4.84 4.60 7.56
C ARG A 75 -3.64 5.39 8.05
N THR A 76 -2.58 4.68 8.42
CA THR A 76 -1.28 5.26 8.73
C THR A 76 -0.15 4.37 8.22
N VAL A 77 1.04 4.96 8.05
CA VAL A 77 2.25 4.22 7.73
C VAL A 77 3.15 4.25 8.96
N VAL A 78 3.56 3.07 9.41
CA VAL A 78 4.41 2.87 10.57
C VAL A 78 5.60 2.00 10.21
N GLN A 79 6.67 2.12 10.99
CA GLN A 79 7.86 1.31 10.84
C GLN A 79 8.25 0.63 12.16
N SER A 80 8.99 -0.46 12.07
CA SER A 80 9.59 -1.13 13.20
C SER A 80 10.99 -1.59 12.85
N HIS A 81 11.93 -1.35 13.75
CA HIS A 81 13.31 -1.85 13.67
C HIS A 81 13.52 -3.09 14.55
N ASP A 82 12.45 -3.64 15.14
CA ASP A 82 12.52 -4.89 15.86
C ASP A 82 12.70 -6.05 14.88
N HIS A 83 13.84 -6.72 14.99
CA HIS A 83 14.20 -7.87 14.16
C HIS A 83 13.16 -9.00 14.26
N ALA A 84 12.51 -9.20 15.42
CA ALA A 84 11.51 -10.24 15.58
C ALA A 84 10.24 -9.95 14.76
N VAL A 85 9.84 -8.68 14.66
CA VAL A 85 8.73 -8.23 13.80
C VAL A 85 9.09 -8.46 12.34
N GLY A 86 10.29 -8.03 11.93
CA GLY A 86 10.77 -8.24 10.56
C GLY A 86 10.82 -9.71 10.16
N GLN A 87 11.34 -10.57 11.05
CA GLN A 87 11.39 -12.01 10.81
C GLN A 87 9.99 -12.61 10.68
N THR A 88 9.05 -12.21 11.56
CA THR A 88 7.65 -12.67 11.51
C THR A 88 7.00 -12.34 10.16
N PHE A 89 7.24 -11.13 9.63
CA PHE A 89 6.67 -10.67 8.35
C PHE A 89 7.37 -11.31 7.14
N MET A 90 8.60 -11.80 7.28
CA MET A 90 9.29 -12.58 6.26
C MET A 90 8.80 -14.03 6.22
N ASP A 91 8.45 -14.60 7.37
CA ASP A 91 8.07 -16.01 7.52
C ASP A 91 6.57 -16.26 7.27
N SER A 92 5.73 -15.23 7.37
CA SER A 92 4.27 -15.35 7.29
C SER A 92 3.63 -14.13 6.64
N ASP A 93 2.40 -14.30 6.11
CA ASP A 93 1.61 -13.20 5.58
C ASP A 93 1.14 -12.29 6.73
N PRO A 94 1.58 -11.02 6.79
CA PRO A 94 1.24 -10.13 7.89
C PRO A 94 -0.13 -9.47 7.73
N VAL A 95 -0.80 -9.61 6.59
CA VAL A 95 -2.10 -8.96 6.36
C VAL A 95 -3.14 -9.54 7.31
N GLY A 96 -3.83 -8.64 8.03
CA GLY A 96 -4.81 -9.01 9.05
C GLY A 96 -4.23 -9.15 10.46
N LEU A 97 -2.91 -9.06 10.65
CA LEU A 97 -2.31 -9.07 11.99
C LEU A 97 -2.64 -7.81 12.77
N SER A 98 -2.92 -7.99 14.06
CA SER A 98 -3.10 -6.89 15.02
C SER A 98 -1.74 -6.37 15.48
N VAL A 99 -1.63 -5.04 15.56
CA VAL A 99 -0.43 -4.32 15.99
C VAL A 99 -0.80 -3.20 16.94
N ILE A 100 0.15 -2.79 17.78
CA ILE A 100 0.05 -1.59 18.61
C ILE A 100 0.91 -0.51 17.97
N ILE A 101 0.30 0.62 17.63
CA ILE A 101 0.99 1.84 17.21
C ILE A 101 1.30 2.63 18.48
N GLY A 102 2.59 2.72 18.81
CA GLY A 102 3.09 3.36 20.02
C GLY A 102 3.34 4.85 19.79
N ASP A 103 4.62 5.22 19.74
CA ASP A 103 5.02 6.56 19.30
C ASP A 103 4.62 6.77 17.83
N PRO A 104 4.26 7.99 17.41
CA PRO A 104 3.86 8.28 16.04
C PRO A 104 4.89 7.75 15.03
N GLY A 105 4.44 6.85 14.16
CA GLY A 105 5.28 6.23 13.15
C GLY A 105 5.98 4.93 13.56
N GLU A 106 5.85 4.47 14.81
CA GLU A 106 6.41 3.20 15.28
C GLU A 106 5.34 2.18 15.69
N PHE A 107 5.64 0.88 15.50
CA PHE A 107 4.73 -0.19 15.90
C PHE A 107 5.42 -1.44 16.43
N THR A 108 4.66 -2.21 17.20
CA THR A 108 4.99 -3.56 17.66
C THR A 108 3.84 -4.52 17.37
N LEU A 109 4.09 -5.83 17.47
CA LEU A 109 3.01 -6.81 17.51
C LEU A 109 2.18 -6.61 18.79
N ALA A 110 0.86 -6.85 18.69
CA ALA A 110 -0.08 -6.76 19.79
C ALA A 110 -0.07 -8.00 20.70
#